data_AF-A0AAX2EMW1-F1
#
_entry.id   AF-A0AAX2EMW1-F1
#
_cell.length_a   1.000
_cell.length_b   1.000
_cell.length_c   1.000
_cell.angle_alpha   90.00
_cell.angle_beta   90.00
_cell.angle_gamma   90.00
#
_symmetry.space_group_name_H-M   'P 1'
#
loop_
_entity.id
_entity.type
_entity.pdbx_description
1 polymer ?
#
loop_
_entity_poly.entity_id
_entity_poly.type
_entity_poly.pdbx_seq_one_letter_code
_entity_poly.pdbx_strand_id
1 'polypeptide(L)'
;MSFDELVRRLLTKLTAARADLAAYTQMRKAKGYMSVSENDRLRERLFALALEIRDKGERLNEMPDRESRGALYRAEEALSSAAVCLMSGRQDCPTYISVNADKLERSLNVLDHAILYLNEHSPLEEA
;
A
#
# COMPACT_ATOMS: atom_id res chain seq x y z
N MET A 1 17.62 -8.65 13.39
CA MET A 1 16.22 -8.24 13.13
C MET A 1 15.34 -9.46 13.23
N SER A 2 14.49 -9.53 14.26
CA SER A 2 13.50 -10.60 14.44
C SER A 2 12.39 -10.51 13.40
N PHE A 3 11.55 -11.55 13.29
CA PHE A 3 10.35 -11.49 12.43
C PHE A 3 9.40 -10.39 12.90
N ASP A 4 9.19 -10.25 14.21
CA ASP A 4 8.30 -9.25 14.79
C ASP A 4 8.78 -7.82 14.50
N GLU A 5 10.08 -7.57 14.61
CA GLU A 5 10.67 -6.28 14.25
C GLU A 5 10.47 -5.96 12.76
N LEU A 6 10.62 -6.98 11.90
CA LEU A 6 10.39 -6.82 10.47
C LEU A 6 8.92 -6.51 10.16
N VAL A 7 7.99 -7.27 10.74
CA VAL A 7 6.55 -7.10 10.56
C VAL A 7 6.13 -5.71 11.05
N ARG A 8 6.56 -5.30 12.25
CA ARG A 8 6.25 -3.98 12.81
C ARG A 8 6.76 -2.83 11.92
N ARG A 9 7.97 -2.97 11.39
CA ARG A 9 8.55 -1.98 10.47
C ARG A 9 7.76 -1.90 9.16
N LEU A 10 7.38 -3.05 8.59
CA LEU A 10 6.55 -3.09 7.39
C LEU A 10 5.15 -2.51 7.66
N LEU A 11 4.53 -2.87 8.78
CA LEU A 11 3.22 -2.39 9.21
C LEU A 11 3.19 -0.86 9.36
N THR A 12 4.24 -0.27 9.94
CA THR A 12 4.36 1.19 10.04
C THR A 12 4.39 1.85 8.65
N LYS A 13 5.14 1.28 7.71
CA LYS A 13 5.21 1.77 6.32
C LYS A 13 3.88 1.57 5.58
N LEU A 14 3.21 0.43 5.78
CA LEU A 14 1.90 0.13 5.22
C LEU A 14 0.85 1.14 5.70
N THR A 15 0.82 1.45 6.99
CA THR A 15 -0.09 2.45 7.57
C THR A 15 0.15 3.85 7.00
N ALA A 16 1.41 4.24 6.81
CA ALA A 16 1.74 5.50 6.15
C ALA A 16 1.27 5.53 4.68
N ALA A 17 1.59 4.48 3.91
CA ALA A 17 1.18 4.36 2.52
C ALA A 17 -0.36 4.34 2.35
N ARG A 18 -1.06 3.68 3.26
CA ARG A 18 -2.53 3.66 3.35
C ARG A 18 -3.09 5.06 3.56
N ALA A 19 -2.53 5.83 4.50
CA ALA A 19 -2.97 7.20 4.76
C ALA A 19 -2.80 8.10 3.53
N ASP A 20 -1.65 7.99 2.85
CA ASP A 20 -1.38 8.76 1.63
C ASP A 20 -2.33 8.36 0.48
N LEU A 21 -2.55 7.07 0.28
CA LEU A 21 -3.47 6.56 -0.74
C LEU A 21 -4.92 7.00 -0.45
N ALA A 22 -5.35 6.97 0.82
CA ALA A 22 -6.66 7.43 1.24
C ALA A 22 -6.84 8.93 0.97
N ALA A 23 -5.86 9.76 1.37
CA ALA A 23 -5.89 11.20 1.12
C ALA A 23 -5.94 11.50 -0.39
N TYR A 24 -5.10 10.84 -1.17
CA TYR A 24 -5.09 10.98 -2.62
C TYR A 24 -6.43 10.58 -3.26
N THR A 25 -7.01 9.45 -2.83
CA THR A 25 -8.29 8.95 -3.34
C THR A 25 -9.43 9.90 -3.02
N GLN A 26 -9.48 10.42 -1.79
CA GLN A 26 -10.46 11.43 -1.37
C GLN A 26 -10.33 12.71 -2.20
N MET A 27 -9.10 13.22 -2.39
CA MET A 27 -8.87 14.40 -3.22
C MET A 27 -9.27 14.15 -4.68
N ARG A 28 -8.94 12.98 -5.24
CA ARG A 28 -9.33 12.62 -6.60
C ARG A 28 -10.85 12.61 -6.76
N LYS A 29 -11.60 12.03 -5.81
CA LYS A 29 -13.07 12.02 -5.85
C LYS A 29 -13.66 13.43 -5.75
N ALA A 30 -13.08 14.29 -4.92
CA ALA A 30 -13.54 15.66 -4.75
C ALA A 30 -13.24 16.57 -5.96
N LYS A 31 -12.03 16.49 -6.53
CA LYS A 31 -11.56 17.42 -7.57
C LYS A 31 -11.83 16.97 -9.00
N GLY A 32 -11.94 15.67 -9.24
CA GLY A 32 -12.04 15.14 -10.61
C GLY A 32 -10.69 14.84 -11.29
N TYR A 33 -9.59 15.37 -10.75
CA TYR A 33 -8.23 15.24 -11.30
C TYR A 33 -7.19 15.40 -10.17
N MET A 34 -5.94 15.05 -10.46
CA MET A 34 -4.78 15.20 -9.57
C MET A 34 -3.58 15.78 -10.33
N SER A 35 -2.57 16.30 -9.63
CA SER A 35 -1.31 16.68 -10.27
C SER A 35 -0.55 15.43 -10.73
N VAL A 36 0.04 15.48 -11.93
CA VAL A 36 0.96 14.43 -12.41
C VAL A 36 2.10 14.21 -11.42
N SER A 37 2.66 15.29 -10.85
CA SER A 37 3.78 15.18 -9.91
C SER A 37 3.40 14.50 -8.58
N GLU A 38 2.20 14.78 -8.06
CA GLU A 38 1.68 14.13 -6.85
C GLU A 38 1.38 12.66 -7.11
N ASN A 39 0.79 12.36 -8.27
CA ASN A 39 0.50 11.00 -8.72
C ASN A 39 1.78 10.17 -8.86
N ASP A 40 2.81 10.72 -9.54
CA ASP A 40 4.09 10.02 -9.75
C ASP A 40 4.81 9.75 -8.43
N ARG A 41 4.85 10.72 -7.51
CA ARG A 41 5.41 10.55 -6.16
C ARG A 41 4.69 9.45 -5.37
N LEU A 42 3.35 9.45 -5.39
CA LEU A 42 2.59 8.41 -4.70
C LEU A 42 2.86 7.04 -5.35
N ARG A 43 2.78 6.94 -6.68
CA ARG A 43 3.05 5.71 -7.43
C ARG A 43 4.42 5.12 -7.08
N GLU A 44 5.46 5.92 -7.13
CA GLU A 44 6.82 5.49 -6.82
C GLU A 44 6.95 4.97 -5.39
N ARG A 45 6.33 5.66 -4.41
CA ARG A 45 6.31 5.21 -3.02
C ARG A 45 5.57 3.88 -2.84
N LEU A 46 4.44 3.68 -3.51
CA LEU A 46 3.69 2.43 -3.45
C LEU A 46 4.49 1.27 -4.06
N PHE A 47 5.09 1.47 -5.24
CA PHE A 47 5.94 0.45 -5.85
C PHE A 47 7.19 0.14 -5.03
N ALA A 48 7.85 1.15 -4.46
CA ALA A 48 9.02 0.95 -3.62
C ALA A 48 8.68 0.09 -2.39
N LEU A 49 7.53 0.33 -1.76
CA LEU A 49 7.11 -0.48 -0.61
C LEU A 49 6.69 -1.90 -1.04
N ALA A 50 5.98 -2.05 -2.16
CA ALA A 50 5.63 -3.37 -2.69
C ALA A 50 6.88 -4.20 -3.02
N LEU A 51 7.87 -3.58 -3.66
CA LEU A 51 9.17 -4.18 -3.94
C LEU A 51 9.89 -4.56 -2.63
N GLU A 52 9.91 -3.67 -1.64
CA GLU A 52 10.53 -3.96 -0.34
C GLU A 52 9.89 -5.18 0.37
N ILE A 53 8.59 -5.41 0.22
CA ILE A 53 7.91 -6.60 0.75
C ILE A 53 8.33 -7.84 -0.04
N ARG A 54 8.36 -7.74 -1.38
CA ARG A 54 8.76 -8.82 -2.29
C ARG A 54 10.21 -9.25 -2.10
N ASP A 55 11.13 -8.31 -1.95
CA ASP A 55 12.57 -8.56 -1.70
C ASP A 55 12.81 -9.28 -0.37
N LYS A 56 11.88 -9.16 0.56
CA LYS A 56 11.92 -9.88 1.84
C LYS A 56 11.16 -11.20 1.80
N GLY A 57 10.64 -11.60 0.64
CA GLY A 57 9.79 -12.78 0.47
C GLY A 57 10.42 -14.07 1.00
N GLU A 58 11.73 -14.27 0.81
CA GLU A 58 12.43 -15.44 1.37
C GLU A 58 12.34 -15.48 2.91
N ARG A 59 12.67 -14.37 3.57
CA ARG A 59 12.52 -14.26 5.04
C ARG A 59 11.07 -14.35 5.48
N LEU A 60 10.14 -13.75 4.74
CA LEU A 60 8.72 -13.87 5.06
C LEU A 60 8.26 -15.33 4.94
N ASN A 61 8.79 -16.12 4.00
CA ASN A 61 8.47 -17.53 3.86
C ASN A 61 8.95 -18.39 5.03
N GLU A 62 10.01 -17.97 5.72
CA GLU A 62 10.50 -18.60 6.95
C GLU A 62 9.64 -18.28 8.19
N MET A 63 8.72 -17.32 8.10
CA MET A 63 7.82 -17.00 9.21
C MET A 63 6.88 -18.18 9.51
N PRO A 64 6.72 -18.55 10.80
CA PRO A 64 5.82 -19.63 11.19
C PRO A 64 4.35 -19.26 11.00
N ASP A 65 4.00 -17.99 11.21
CA ASP A 65 2.64 -17.50 11.04
C ASP A 65 2.30 -17.29 9.55
N ARG A 66 1.55 -18.25 9.01
CA ARG A 66 1.11 -18.24 7.61
C ARG A 66 0.09 -17.16 7.32
N GLU A 67 -0.74 -16.78 8.30
CA GLU A 67 -1.82 -15.83 8.07
C GLU A 67 -1.29 -14.40 8.07
N SER A 68 -0.43 -14.02 9.02
CA SER A 68 0.25 -12.71 8.96
C SER A 68 1.11 -12.57 7.71
N ARG A 69 1.77 -13.64 7.29
CA ARG A 69 2.47 -13.68 6.00
C ARG A 69 1.51 -13.47 4.83
N GLY A 70 0.37 -14.15 4.82
CA GLY A 70 -0.68 -13.97 3.82
C GLY A 70 -1.20 -12.53 3.78
N ALA A 71 -1.38 -11.90 4.93
CA ALA A 71 -1.78 -10.49 5.03
C ALA A 71 -0.72 -9.54 4.44
N LEU A 72 0.58 -9.79 4.68
CA LEU A 72 1.66 -9.01 4.05
C LEU A 72 1.66 -9.14 2.52
N TYR A 73 1.43 -10.34 1.99
CA TYR A 73 1.34 -10.53 0.54
C TYR A 73 0.09 -9.86 -0.05
N ARG A 74 -1.07 -9.95 0.62
CA ARG A 74 -2.27 -9.20 0.20
C ARG A 74 -2.04 -7.68 0.22
N ALA A 75 -1.32 -7.18 1.21
CA ALA A 75 -0.95 -5.77 1.28
C ALA A 75 -0.02 -5.39 0.11
N GLU A 76 0.97 -6.23 -0.23
CA GLU A 76 1.84 -6.03 -1.39
C GLU A 76 1.05 -5.98 -2.70
N GLU A 77 0.15 -6.93 -2.93
CA GLU A 77 -0.71 -6.98 -4.11
C GLU A 77 -1.60 -5.72 -4.21
N ALA A 78 -2.16 -5.27 -3.08
CA ALA A 78 -2.96 -4.05 -3.03
C ALA A 78 -2.16 -2.80 -3.39
N LEU A 79 -0.93 -2.67 -2.86
CA LEU A 79 -0.01 -1.57 -3.20
C LEU A 79 0.35 -1.60 -4.69
N SER A 80 0.72 -2.76 -5.21
CA SER A 80 1.05 -2.96 -6.63
C SER A 80 -0.13 -2.61 -7.54
N SER A 81 -1.34 -3.07 -7.20
CA SER A 81 -2.57 -2.75 -7.92
C SER A 81 -2.89 -1.26 -7.91
N ALA A 82 -2.78 -0.60 -6.75
CA ALA A 82 -2.96 0.84 -6.63
C ALA A 82 -1.91 1.60 -7.47
N ALA A 83 -0.64 1.22 -7.41
CA ALA A 83 0.43 1.84 -8.18
C ALA A 83 0.21 1.69 -9.70
N VAL A 84 -0.21 0.51 -10.17
CA VAL A 84 -0.59 0.30 -11.57
C VAL A 84 -1.80 1.16 -11.96
N CYS A 85 -2.78 1.33 -11.07
CA CYS A 85 -3.90 2.24 -11.32
C CYS A 85 -3.41 3.69 -11.53
N LEU A 86 -2.41 4.13 -10.78
CA LEU A 86 -1.78 5.46 -10.92
C LEU A 86 -0.93 5.61 -12.20
N MET A 87 -0.60 4.52 -12.90
CA MET A 87 0.02 4.59 -14.23
C MET A 87 -1.01 4.92 -15.32
N SER A 88 -2.29 4.68 -15.06
CA SER A 88 -3.36 4.96 -16.02
C SER A 88 -3.84 6.41 -15.92
N GLY A 89 -4.45 6.94 -16.97
CA GLY A 89 -5.16 8.23 -16.88
C GLY A 89 -4.36 9.48 -17.24
N ARG A 90 -3.09 9.33 -17.64
CA ARG A 90 -2.33 10.40 -18.27
C ARG A 90 -2.90 10.61 -19.67
N GLN A 91 -3.65 11.69 -19.83
CA GLN A 91 -4.05 12.21 -21.15
C GLN A 91 -2.96 13.19 -21.61
N ASP A 92 -3.04 13.73 -22.83
CA ASP A 92 -2.05 14.65 -23.42
C ASP A 92 -1.80 15.96 -22.62
N CYS A 93 -2.33 16.08 -21.40
CA CYS A 93 -2.05 17.14 -20.45
C CYS A 93 -0.77 16.85 -19.64
N PRO A 94 0.23 17.76 -19.62
CA PRO A 94 1.45 17.56 -18.86
C PRO A 94 1.29 17.76 -17.35
N THR A 95 0.21 18.43 -16.90
CA THR A 95 0.08 18.92 -15.52
C THR A 95 -0.93 18.12 -14.69
N TYR A 96 -2.00 17.63 -15.30
CA TYR A 96 -3.12 16.99 -14.62
C TYR A 96 -3.36 15.56 -15.12
N ILE A 97 -3.78 14.69 -14.21
CA ILE A 97 -4.08 13.29 -14.47
C ILE A 97 -5.42 12.89 -13.86
N SER A 98 -6.15 12.00 -14.55
CA SER A 98 -7.42 11.47 -14.09
C SER A 98 -7.35 9.95 -13.98
N VAL A 99 -7.09 9.47 -12.77
CA VAL A 99 -7.04 8.03 -12.45
C VAL A 99 -8.40 7.51 -11.99
N ASN A 100 -8.60 6.20 -12.09
CA ASN A 100 -9.85 5.55 -11.68
C ASN A 100 -9.94 5.46 -10.15
N ALA A 101 -10.80 6.28 -9.54
CA ALA A 101 -10.97 6.33 -8.10
C ALA A 101 -11.53 5.03 -7.49
N ASP A 102 -12.46 4.36 -8.17
CA ASP A 102 -13.07 3.12 -7.66
C ASP A 102 -12.04 2.00 -7.54
N LYS A 103 -11.08 1.93 -8.47
CA LYS A 103 -9.95 0.98 -8.38
C LYS A 103 -9.03 1.31 -7.21
N LEU A 104 -8.76 2.59 -6.96
CA LEU A 104 -7.96 3.01 -5.80
C LEU A 104 -8.67 2.66 -4.48
N GLU A 105 -9.98 2.88 -4.39
CA GLU A 105 -10.78 2.50 -3.20
C GLU A 105 -10.77 0.99 -2.96
N ARG A 106 -10.88 0.18 -4.02
CA ARG A 106 -10.78 -1.29 -3.88
C ARG A 106 -9.42 -1.71 -3.33
N SER A 107 -8.32 -1.17 -3.87
CA SER A 107 -6.99 -1.45 -3.35
C SER A 107 -6.83 -0.96 -1.91
N LEU A 108 -7.38 0.21 -1.58
CA LEU A 108 -7.35 0.76 -0.23
C LEU A 108 -8.10 -0.15 0.75
N ASN A 109 -9.27 -0.68 0.38
CA ASN A 109 -10.02 -1.61 1.24
C ASN A 109 -9.25 -2.90 1.52
N VAL A 110 -8.58 -3.47 0.50
CA VAL A 110 -7.73 -4.67 0.69
C VAL A 110 -6.56 -4.35 1.64
N LEU A 111 -5.93 -3.18 1.44
CA LEU A 111 -4.84 -2.72 2.29
C LEU A 111 -5.30 -2.49 3.74
N ASP A 112 -6.49 -1.93 3.94
CA ASP A 112 -7.10 -1.72 5.25
C ASP A 112 -7.33 -3.04 5.99
N HIS A 113 -7.91 -4.02 5.32
CA HIS A 113 -8.12 -5.35 5.90
C HIS A 113 -6.80 -6.04 6.26
N ALA A 114 -5.78 -5.92 5.40
CA ALA A 114 -4.47 -6.49 5.68
C ALA A 114 -3.78 -5.82 6.87
N ILE A 115 -3.84 -4.48 6.96
CA ILE A 115 -3.27 -3.72 8.09
C ILE A 115 -4.02 -4.02 9.39
N LEU A 116 -5.36 -4.09 9.36
CA LEU A 116 -6.16 -4.42 10.53
C LEU A 116 -5.79 -5.82 11.06
N TYR A 117 -5.73 -6.81 10.16
CA TYR A 117 -5.32 -8.16 10.52
C TYR A 117 -3.92 -8.19 11.16
N LEU A 118 -2.95 -7.51 10.56
CA LEU A 118 -1.58 -7.43 11.06
C LEU A 118 -1.46 -6.69 12.40
N ASN A 119 -2.33 -5.71 12.69
CA ASN A 119 -2.36 -5.05 13.99
C ASN A 119 -2.94 -5.96 15.08
N GLU A 120 -4.01 -6.70 14.78
CA GLU A 120 -4.65 -7.62 15.72
C GLU A 120 -3.75 -8.80 16.08
N HIS A 121 -2.90 -9.23 15.14
CA HIS A 121 -2.02 -10.40 15.27
C HIS A 121 -0.55 -10.01 15.46
N SER A 122 -0.23 -8.72 15.58
CA SER A 122 1.09 -8.30 16.06
C SER A 122 1.20 -8.77 17.51
N PRO A 123 2.28 -9.45 17.92
CA PRO A 123 2.47 -9.78 19.33
C PRO A 123 2.48 -8.45 20.08
N LEU A 124 1.41 -8.20 20.83
CA LEU A 124 1.34 -7.12 21.81
C LEU A 124 2.49 -7.40 22.77
N GLU A 125 3.49 -6.51 22.82
CA GLU A 125 4.28 -6.40 24.05
C GLU A 125 3.25 -6.08 25.14
N GLU A 126 3.01 -7.04 26.02
CA GLU A 126 2.63 -6.75 27.40
C GLU A 126 3.66 -5.74 27.90
N ALA A 127 3.25 -4.46 27.92
CA ALA A 127 3.98 -3.38 28.58
C ALA A 127 3.58 -3.32 30.05
#